data_AF-A0A7U9QY69-F1
#
_entry.id   AF-A0A7U9QY69-F1
#
_cell.length_a   1.000
_cell.length_b   1.000
_cell.length_c   1.000
_cell.angle_alpha   90.00
_cell.angle_beta   90.00
_cell.angle_gamma   90.00
#
_symmetry.space_group_name_H-M   'P 1'
#
loop_
_entity.id
_entity.type
_entity.pdbx_description
1 polymer ?
#
loop_
_entity_poly.entity_id
_entity_poly.type
_entity_poly.pdbx_seq_one_letter_code
_entity_poly.pdbx_strand_id
1 'polypeptide(L)'
;MESQLSILQESLTAKRQVLLEIQEYNRKQEAVFTAEEVDMSLFDEAIEEKGRLVQKLTQLDEGFEAMYEKLAKELEHNRDKYAGQIRILKQQIKEITDLGVSIQAQEARNKSLIESYFSRERSNMHRSLQNSAKAYNFYKSMSSLSAAGNQSSYDSKQ
;
A
#
# COMPACT_ATOMS: atom_id res chain seq x y z
N MET A 1 -25.07 -16.41 1.61
CA MET A 1 -23.85 -17.20 1.85
C MET A 1 -22.94 -17.33 0.63
N GLU A 2 -23.28 -18.07 -0.45
CA GLU A 2 -22.38 -18.16 -1.64
C GLU A 2 -22.08 -16.78 -2.27
N SER A 3 -23.09 -15.92 -2.35
CA SER A 3 -22.92 -14.55 -2.84
C SER A 3 -22.01 -13.69 -1.94
N GLN A 4 -22.05 -13.81 -0.61
CA GLN A 4 -21.19 -13.01 0.29
C GLN A 4 -19.72 -13.46 0.24
N LEU A 5 -19.48 -14.77 0.16
CA LEU A 5 -18.13 -15.32 -0.01
C LEU A 5 -17.52 -14.91 -1.35
N SER A 6 -18.31 -14.92 -2.44
CA SER A 6 -17.88 -14.40 -3.75
C SER A 6 -17.49 -12.92 -3.68
N ILE A 7 -18.34 -12.08 -3.07
CA ILE A 7 -18.06 -10.65 -2.95
C ILE A 7 -16.77 -10.38 -2.14
N LEU A 8 -16.51 -11.16 -1.08
CA LEU A 8 -15.25 -11.06 -0.32
C LEU A 8 -14.03 -11.48 -1.16
N GLN A 9 -14.15 -12.53 -1.98
CA GLN A 9 -13.09 -12.93 -2.90
C GLN A 9 -12.83 -11.86 -3.97
N GLU A 10 -13.88 -11.23 -4.50
CA GLU A 10 -13.79 -10.12 -5.44
C GLU A 10 -13.12 -8.90 -4.79
N SER A 11 -13.49 -8.57 -3.55
CA SER A 11 -12.85 -7.50 -2.77
C SER A 11 -11.36 -7.75 -2.57
N LEU A 12 -10.96 -8.96 -2.18
CA LEU A 12 -9.54 -9.33 -2.06
C LEU A 12 -8.81 -9.26 -3.41
N THR A 13 -9.46 -9.69 -4.49
CA THR A 13 -8.90 -9.59 -5.84
C THR A 13 -8.66 -8.12 -6.24
N ALA A 14 -9.61 -7.24 -5.94
CA ALA A 14 -9.48 -5.80 -6.17
C ALA A 14 -8.35 -5.18 -5.33
N LYS A 15 -8.23 -5.55 -4.05
CA LYS A 15 -7.11 -5.11 -3.18
C LYS A 15 -5.76 -5.54 -3.74
N ARG A 16 -5.64 -6.81 -4.14
CA ARG A 16 -4.42 -7.34 -4.75
C ARG A 16 -4.04 -6.55 -6.01
N GLN A 17 -5.02 -6.22 -6.86
CA GLN A 17 -4.77 -5.43 -8.06
C GLN A 17 -4.27 -4.01 -7.73
N VAL A 18 -4.89 -3.34 -6.75
CA VAL A 18 -4.42 -2.01 -6.28
C VAL A 18 -3.01 -2.07 -5.72
N LEU A 19 -2.68 -3.11 -4.95
CA LEU A 19 -1.32 -3.30 -4.43
C LEU A 19 -0.30 -3.55 -5.54
N LEU A 20 -0.65 -4.31 -6.59
CA LEU A 20 0.23 -4.50 -7.75
C LEU A 20 0.47 -3.18 -8.49
N GLU A 21 -0.56 -2.33 -8.62
CA GLU A 21 -0.41 -0.99 -9.20
C GLU A 21 0.53 -0.11 -8.35
N ILE A 22 0.39 -0.13 -7.01
CA ILE A 22 1.31 0.56 -6.10
C ILE A 22 2.75 0.05 -6.26
N GLN A 23 2.93 -1.27 -6.36
CA GLN A 23 4.24 -1.89 -6.58
C GLN A 23 4.89 -1.39 -7.88
N GLU A 24 4.13 -1.26 -8.96
CA GLU A 24 4.62 -0.71 -10.23
C GLU A 24 5.00 0.77 -10.12
N TYR A 25 4.20 1.59 -9.44
CA TYR A 25 4.57 2.99 -9.19
C TYR A 25 5.83 3.10 -8.35
N ASN A 26 6.04 2.20 -7.37
CA ASN A 26 7.28 2.17 -6.61
C ASN A 26 8.49 1.84 -7.49
N ARG A 27 8.37 0.89 -8.42
CA ARG A 27 9.45 0.59 -9.38
C ARG A 27 9.75 1.76 -10.31
N LYS A 28 8.72 2.45 -10.82
CA LYS A 28 8.88 3.65 -11.64
C LYS A 28 9.60 4.76 -10.87
N GLN A 29 9.23 4.95 -9.61
CA GLN A 29 9.87 5.94 -8.77
C GLN A 29 11.34 5.61 -8.49
N GLU A 30 11.66 4.34 -8.23
CA GLU A 30 13.04 3.87 -8.11
C GLU A 30 13.85 4.18 -9.37
N ALA A 31 13.27 3.93 -10.56
CA ALA A 31 13.90 4.25 -11.84
C ALA A 31 14.14 5.76 -12.04
N VAL A 32 13.19 6.62 -11.64
CA VAL A 32 13.33 8.08 -11.73
C VAL A 32 14.52 8.58 -10.90
N PHE A 33 14.69 8.11 -9.67
CA PHE A 33 15.77 8.58 -8.79
C PHE A 33 17.11 7.85 -8.99
N THR A 34 17.16 6.85 -9.86
CA THR A 34 18.40 6.17 -10.28
C THR A 34 18.86 6.61 -11.68
N ALA A 35 18.06 7.38 -12.40
CA ALA A 35 18.42 7.97 -13.68
C ALA A 35 19.49 9.08 -13.53
N GLU A 36 20.19 9.36 -14.64
CA GLU A 36 21.20 10.43 -14.70
C GLU A 36 20.58 11.83 -14.48
N GLU A 37 19.41 12.06 -15.08
CA GLU A 37 18.59 13.25 -14.88
C GLU A 37 17.25 12.86 -14.25
N VAL A 38 16.88 13.57 -13.18
CA VAL A 38 15.62 13.34 -12.46
C VAL A 38 14.55 14.28 -13.00
N ASP A 39 13.50 13.71 -13.56
CA ASP A 39 12.31 14.46 -13.94
C ASP A 39 11.34 14.58 -12.74
N MET A 40 11.31 15.78 -12.17
CA MET A 40 10.46 16.07 -11.02
C MET A 40 8.97 16.07 -11.35
N SER A 41 8.57 16.26 -12.62
CA SER A 41 7.16 16.22 -13.01
C SER A 41 6.60 14.79 -12.96
N LEU A 42 7.38 13.82 -13.45
CA LEU A 42 7.05 12.39 -13.34
C LEU A 42 6.95 11.93 -11.88
N PHE A 43 7.75 12.53 -11.00
CA PHE A 43 7.68 12.27 -9.57
C PHE A 43 6.41 12.82 -8.92
N ASP A 44 6.03 14.06 -9.22
CA ASP A 44 4.80 14.67 -8.71
C ASP A 44 3.55 13.88 -9.16
N GLU A 45 3.47 13.51 -10.44
CA GLU A 45 2.37 12.66 -10.98
C GLU A 45 2.30 11.28 -10.30
N ALA A 46 3.45 10.63 -10.11
CA ALA A 46 3.52 9.33 -9.46
C ALA A 46 3.02 9.39 -8.00
N ILE A 47 3.26 10.49 -7.29
CA ILE A 47 2.80 10.67 -5.92
C ILE A 47 1.30 10.92 -5.82
N GLU A 48 0.74 11.72 -6.72
CA GLU A 48 -0.71 11.96 -6.77
C GLU A 48 -1.47 10.66 -7.06
N GLU A 49 -1.05 9.88 -8.06
CA GLU A 49 -1.71 8.62 -8.39
C GLU A 49 -1.56 7.58 -7.28
N LYS A 50 -0.40 7.50 -6.65
CA LYS A 50 -0.20 6.62 -5.49
C LYS A 50 -1.09 7.02 -4.31
N GLY A 51 -1.28 8.31 -4.06
CA GLY A 51 -2.23 8.81 -3.07
C GLY A 51 -3.66 8.33 -3.35
N ARG A 52 -4.09 8.39 -4.61
CA ARG A 52 -5.42 7.88 -5.04
C ARG A 52 -5.54 6.36 -4.86
N LEU A 53 -4.49 5.60 -5.15
CA LEU A 53 -4.45 4.16 -4.94
C LEU A 53 -4.50 3.78 -3.47
N VAL A 54 -3.79 4.51 -2.60
CA VAL A 54 -3.85 4.31 -1.15
C VAL A 54 -5.26 4.57 -0.62
N GLN A 55 -5.92 5.65 -1.04
CA GLN A 55 -7.32 5.91 -0.67
C GLN A 55 -8.25 4.78 -1.13
N LYS A 56 -8.08 4.29 -2.35
CA LYS A 56 -8.85 3.15 -2.88
C LYS A 56 -8.60 1.88 -2.06
N LEU A 57 -7.36 1.63 -1.65
CA LEU A 57 -7.00 0.49 -0.80
C LEU A 57 -7.70 0.60 0.56
N THR A 58 -7.65 1.77 1.21
CA THR A 58 -8.34 2.02 2.48
C THR A 58 -9.85 1.76 2.40
N GLN A 59 -10.51 2.24 1.34
CA GLN A 59 -11.95 1.99 1.14
C GLN A 59 -12.27 0.51 0.95
N LEU A 60 -11.41 -0.22 0.21
CA LEU A 60 -11.56 -1.67 0.05
C LEU A 60 -11.32 -2.40 1.38
N ASP A 61 -10.40 -1.93 2.22
CA ASP A 61 -10.14 -2.47 3.55
C ASP A 61 -11.34 -2.32 4.48
N GLU A 62 -11.88 -1.11 4.59
CA GLU A 62 -13.08 -0.82 5.38
C GLU A 62 -14.28 -1.67 4.92
N GLY A 63 -14.51 -1.74 3.61
CA GLY A 63 -15.61 -2.54 3.05
C GLY A 63 -15.44 -4.04 3.29
N PHE A 64 -14.20 -4.53 3.22
CA PHE A 64 -13.89 -5.93 3.51
C PHE A 64 -14.12 -6.27 4.98
N GLU A 65 -13.63 -5.45 5.91
CA GLU A 65 -13.78 -5.69 7.36
C GLU A 65 -15.26 -5.76 7.74
N ALA A 66 -16.07 -4.81 7.28
CA ALA A 66 -17.51 -4.78 7.54
C ALA A 66 -18.25 -6.03 7.00
N MET A 67 -17.82 -6.57 5.86
CA MET A 67 -18.41 -7.80 5.30
C MET A 67 -17.87 -9.06 5.99
N TYR A 68 -16.59 -9.08 6.34
CA TYR A 68 -15.95 -10.19 7.02
C TYR A 68 -16.56 -10.42 8.41
N GLU A 69 -16.83 -9.36 9.17
CA GLU A 69 -17.49 -9.45 10.48
C GLU A 69 -18.88 -10.11 10.39
N LYS A 70 -19.66 -9.74 9.37
CA LYS A 70 -20.98 -10.35 9.12
C LYS A 70 -20.84 -11.82 8.76
N LEU A 71 -19.92 -12.14 7.85
CA LEU A 71 -19.65 -13.52 7.44
C LEU A 71 -19.17 -14.38 8.62
N ALA A 72 -18.29 -13.85 9.48
CA ALA A 72 -17.74 -14.59 10.61
C ALA A 72 -18.84 -15.08 11.57
N LYS A 73 -19.86 -14.25 11.83
CA LYS A 73 -21.03 -14.60 12.65
C LYS A 73 -21.88 -15.68 11.96
N GLU A 74 -22.07 -15.59 10.66
CA GLU A 74 -22.86 -16.58 9.89
C GLU A 74 -22.14 -17.94 9.75
N LEU A 75 -20.80 -17.96 9.76
CA LEU A 75 -19.99 -19.17 9.64
C LEU A 75 -19.90 -20.00 10.93
N GLU A 76 -20.32 -19.45 12.08
CA GLU A 76 -20.19 -20.08 13.40
C GLU A 76 -20.92 -21.43 13.50
N HIS A 77 -21.94 -21.66 12.66
CA HIS A 77 -22.75 -22.90 12.68
C HIS A 77 -22.73 -23.70 11.37
N ASN A 78 -22.01 -23.25 10.32
CA ASN A 78 -22.02 -23.87 8.99
C ASN A 78 -20.64 -23.96 8.33
N ARG A 79 -19.57 -23.89 9.13
CA ARG A 79 -18.19 -23.73 8.65
C ARG A 79 -17.72 -24.85 7.72
N ASP A 80 -18.11 -26.09 8.01
CA ASP A 80 -17.70 -27.28 7.25
C ASP A 80 -18.19 -27.24 5.80
N LYS A 81 -19.40 -26.70 5.58
CA LYS A 81 -20.01 -26.55 4.25
C LYS A 81 -19.20 -25.63 3.34
N TYR A 82 -18.48 -24.66 3.91
CA TYR A 82 -17.75 -23.63 3.17
C TYR A 82 -16.23 -23.73 3.33
N ALA A 83 -15.71 -24.85 3.85
CA ALA A 83 -14.29 -25.02 4.16
C ALA A 83 -13.36 -24.73 2.97
N GLY A 84 -13.75 -25.13 1.76
CA GLY A 84 -12.99 -24.86 0.53
C GLY A 84 -12.89 -23.36 0.22
N GLN A 85 -14.00 -22.63 0.31
CA GLN A 85 -14.06 -21.19 0.03
C GLN A 85 -13.31 -20.38 1.10
N ILE A 86 -13.41 -20.81 2.37
CA ILE A 86 -12.62 -20.24 3.48
C ILE A 86 -11.12 -20.44 3.25
N ARG A 87 -10.70 -21.60 2.74
CA ARG A 87 -9.29 -21.86 2.42
C ARG A 87 -8.77 -20.93 1.33
N ILE A 88 -9.57 -20.68 0.29
CA ILE A 88 -9.24 -19.74 -0.79
C ILE A 88 -9.10 -18.32 -0.22
N LEU A 89 -10.04 -17.86 0.60
CA LEU A 89 -9.98 -16.54 1.24
C LEU A 89 -8.69 -16.37 2.07
N LYS A 90 -8.34 -17.37 2.89
CA LYS A 90 -7.10 -17.34 3.68
C LYS A 90 -5.86 -17.24 2.80
N GLN A 91 -5.84 -17.96 1.67
CA GLN A 91 -4.75 -17.91 0.72
C GLN A 91 -4.61 -16.53 0.07
N GLN A 92 -5.72 -15.93 -0.38
CA GLN A 92 -5.73 -14.58 -0.94
C GLN A 92 -5.29 -13.52 0.08
N ILE A 93 -5.74 -13.62 1.33
CA ILE A 93 -5.29 -12.72 2.41
C ILE A 93 -3.77 -12.83 2.58
N LYS A 94 -3.22 -14.05 2.63
CA LYS A 94 -1.79 -14.26 2.77
C LYS A 94 -1.01 -13.61 1.62
N GLU A 95 -1.45 -13.80 0.37
CA GLU A 95 -0.80 -13.19 -0.80
C GLU A 95 -0.82 -11.66 -0.75
N ILE A 96 -1.94 -11.07 -0.31
CA ILE A 96 -2.08 -9.62 -0.11
C ILE A 96 -1.13 -9.13 0.99
N THR A 97 -1.03 -9.85 2.10
CA THR A 97 -0.09 -9.53 3.19
C THR A 97 1.36 -9.58 2.72
N ASP A 98 1.75 -10.65 2.02
CA ASP A 98 3.11 -10.81 1.48
C ASP A 98 3.45 -9.67 0.49
N LEU A 99 2.48 -9.29 -0.36
CA LEU A 99 2.63 -8.17 -1.29
C LEU A 99 2.76 -6.82 -0.55
N GLY A 100 1.98 -6.62 0.51
CA GLY A 100 2.08 -5.44 1.37
C GLY A 100 3.47 -5.28 2.00
N VAL A 101 4.05 -6.36 2.51
CA VAL A 101 5.42 -6.37 3.06
C VAL A 101 6.45 -6.02 1.96
N SER A 102 6.30 -6.58 0.77
CA SER A 102 7.17 -6.24 -0.37
C SER A 102 7.08 -4.76 -0.75
N ILE A 103 5.88 -4.19 -0.73
CA ILE A 103 5.64 -2.78 -1.05
C ILE A 103 6.31 -1.90 0.02
N GLN A 104 6.13 -2.20 1.31
CA GLN A 104 6.79 -1.47 2.39
C GLN A 104 8.31 -1.46 2.26
N ALA A 105 8.92 -2.58 1.86
CA ALA A 105 10.35 -2.63 1.61
C ALA A 105 10.77 -1.75 0.42
N GLN A 106 9.96 -1.67 -0.64
CA GLN A 106 10.19 -0.76 -1.76
C GLN A 106 10.05 0.70 -1.35
N GLU A 107 9.02 1.05 -0.57
CA GLU A 107 8.82 2.41 -0.02
C GLU A 107 10.04 2.89 0.74
N ALA A 108 10.59 2.04 1.60
CA ALA A 108 11.76 2.37 2.40
C ALA A 108 13.00 2.67 1.53
N ARG A 109 13.23 1.86 0.49
CA ARG A 109 14.32 2.09 -0.48
C ARG A 109 14.12 3.38 -1.26
N ASN A 110 12.91 3.56 -1.80
CA ASN A 110 12.52 4.73 -2.54
C ASN A 110 12.68 6.02 -1.73
N LYS A 111 12.25 6.01 -0.48
CA LYS A 111 12.44 7.12 0.45
C LYS A 111 13.92 7.46 0.64
N SER A 112 14.79 6.45 0.82
CA SER A 112 16.23 6.67 0.94
C SER A 112 16.84 7.30 -0.30
N LEU A 113 16.41 6.90 -1.50
CA LEU A 113 16.87 7.47 -2.77
C LEU A 113 16.46 8.95 -2.89
N ILE A 114 15.20 9.24 -2.57
CA ILE A 114 14.66 10.61 -2.59
C ILE A 114 15.39 11.51 -1.61
N GLU A 115 15.56 11.06 -0.37
CA GLU A 115 16.26 11.83 0.68
C GLU A 115 17.69 12.14 0.26
N SER A 116 18.39 11.17 -0.35
CA SER A 116 19.74 11.34 -0.87
C SER A 116 19.79 12.36 -2.02
N TYR A 117 18.87 12.26 -2.98
CA TYR A 117 18.75 13.22 -4.09
C TYR A 117 18.54 14.65 -3.58
N PHE A 118 17.55 14.86 -2.72
CA PHE A 118 17.25 16.20 -2.19
C PHE A 118 18.33 16.73 -1.25
N SER A 119 19.10 15.86 -0.58
CA SER A 119 20.28 16.29 0.16
C SER A 119 21.35 16.85 -0.79
N ARG A 120 21.62 16.16 -1.90
CA ARG A 120 22.58 16.59 -2.94
C ARG A 120 22.16 17.90 -3.62
N GLU A 121 20.90 17.99 -4.04
CA GLU A 121 20.37 19.19 -4.72
C GLU A 121 20.41 20.44 -3.84
N ARG A 122 20.17 20.29 -2.51
CA ARG A 122 20.28 21.38 -1.54
C ARG A 122 21.71 21.88 -1.39
N SER A 123 22.68 20.98 -1.29
CA SER A 123 24.11 21.36 -1.23
C SER A 123 24.57 22.08 -2.50
N ASN A 124 23.96 21.77 -3.64
CA ASN A 124 24.30 22.37 -4.94
C ASN A 124 23.53 23.67 -5.25
N MET A 125 22.69 24.18 -4.33
CA MET A 125 21.82 25.36 -4.53
C MET A 125 21.02 25.33 -5.86
N HIS A 126 20.62 24.13 -6.30
CA HIS A 126 19.98 23.97 -7.60
C HIS A 126 18.51 24.39 -7.59
N ARG A 127 18.09 25.05 -8.68
CA ARG A 127 16.73 25.59 -8.92
C ARG A 127 15.63 24.51 -8.94
N SER A 128 16.01 23.24 -9.09
CA SER A 128 15.17 22.02 -9.04
C SER A 128 14.20 21.99 -7.84
N LEU A 129 14.64 22.49 -6.68
CA LEU A 129 13.83 22.54 -5.45
C LEU A 129 12.60 23.46 -5.54
N GLN A 130 12.59 24.48 -6.42
CA GLN A 130 11.46 25.40 -6.54
C GLN A 130 10.24 24.74 -7.21
N ASN A 131 10.44 23.66 -7.98
CA ASN A 131 9.38 23.06 -8.80
C ASN A 131 8.67 21.87 -8.13
N SER A 132 9.23 21.23 -7.10
CA SER A 132 8.65 20.01 -6.49
C SER A 132 8.60 20.06 -4.95
N ALA A 133 8.17 21.20 -4.42
CA ALA A 133 7.93 21.33 -2.98
C ALA A 133 6.84 20.37 -2.47
N LYS A 134 5.85 20.03 -3.30
CA LYS A 134 4.73 19.14 -2.94
C LYS A 134 5.19 17.71 -2.68
N ALA A 135 5.86 17.07 -3.63
CA ALA A 135 6.27 15.68 -3.46
C ALA A 135 7.40 15.52 -2.42
N TYR A 136 8.26 16.53 -2.27
CA TYR A 136 9.20 16.58 -1.14
C TYR A 136 8.48 16.62 0.22
N ASN A 137 7.48 17.50 0.37
CA ASN A 137 6.70 17.61 1.60
C ASN A 137 5.90 16.34 1.89
N PHE A 138 5.36 15.69 0.85
CA PHE A 138 4.69 14.39 0.98
C PHE A 138 5.61 13.34 1.61
N TYR A 139 6.84 13.17 1.10
CA TYR A 139 7.80 12.22 1.67
C TYR A 139 8.26 12.58 3.08
N LYS A 140 8.47 13.87 3.34
CA LYS A 140 8.76 14.35 4.69
C LYS A 140 7.63 13.99 5.66
N SER A 141 6.37 14.08 5.24
CA SER A 141 5.20 13.73 6.04
C SER A 141 4.95 12.21 6.16
N MET A 142 5.34 11.40 5.18
CA MET A 142 5.33 9.93 5.32
C MET A 142 6.29 9.45 6.42
N SER A 143 7.43 10.12 6.62
CA SER A 143 8.36 9.78 7.69
C SER A 143 7.73 9.83 9.09
N SER A 144 6.77 10.74 9.32
CA SER A 144 6.02 10.84 10.57
C SER A 144 4.95 9.75 10.76
N LEU A 145 4.43 9.17 9.68
CA LEU A 145 3.47 8.05 9.76
C LEU A 145 4.17 6.73 10.12
N SER A 146 5.40 6.51 9.67
CA SER A 146 6.23 5.36 10.07
C SER A 146 6.65 5.38 11.55
N ALA A 147 6.61 6.53 12.24
CA ALA A 147 6.85 6.62 13.68
C ALA A 147 5.61 6.29 14.53
N ALA A 148 4.41 6.34 13.94
CA ALA A 148 3.15 6.07 14.64
C ALA A 148 2.59 4.65 14.38
N GLY A 149 3.12 3.91 13.41
CA GLY A 149 2.64 2.57 13.02
C GLY A 149 3.27 1.40 13.76
N ASN A 150 4.25 1.63 14.65
CA ASN A 150 4.90 0.57 15.42
C ASN A 150 4.15 0.32 16.74
N GLN A 151 2.86 -0.01 16.65
CA GLN A 151 2.10 -0.57 17.76
C GLN A 151 1.29 -1.76 17.24
N SER A 152 2.01 -2.87 17.16
CA SER A 152 1.46 -4.22 17.10
C SER A 152 0.45 -4.39 18.23
N SER A 153 -0.84 -4.42 17.89
CA SER A 153 -1.91 -4.93 18.75
C SER A 153 -2.60 -6.09 18.06
N TYR A 154 -1.80 -7.12 17.76
CA TYR A 154 -2.27 -8.50 17.81
C TYR A 154 -1.52 -9.18 18.95
N ASP A 155 -1.76 -8.71 20.18
CA ASP A 155 -1.46 -9.50 21.37
C ASP A 155 -2.64 -10.41 21.66
N SER A 156 -2.28 -11.64 21.97
CA SER A 156 -3.13 -12.81 21.94
C SER A 156 -3.93 -12.87 23.23
N LYS A 157 -5.27 -12.86 23.15
CA LYS A 157 -6.09 -13.23 24.30
C LYS A 157 -6.01 -14.75 24.48
N GLN A 158 -5.30 -15.17 25.54
CA GLN A 158 -5.60 -16.39 26.27
C GLN A 158 -6.93 -16.26 27.02
#